data_AF-A0A7S2PCY1-F1
#
_entry.id   AF-A0A7S2PCY1-F1
#
_cell.length_a   1.000
_cell.length_b   1.000
_cell.length_c   1.000
_cell.angle_alpha   90.00
_cell.angle_beta   90.00
_cell.angle_gamma   90.00
#
_symmetry.space_group_name_H-M   'P 1'
#
loop_
_entity.id
_entity.type
_entity.pdbx_description
1 polymer ?
#
loop_
_entity_poly.entity_id
_entity_poly.type
_entity_poly.pdbx_seq_one_letter_code
_entity_poly.pdbx_strand_id
1 'polypeptide(L)'
;IIFFSVCFASACTYIWNWDSAIEVHGEQCDMLDETECMLPFPSSYFLREDESSETGYRVNLDSNTLFKLKGSESMNPGFLNNMDGFSTMSPILFYLDGLKEGGGVGLQGPDNIGDSITAKSITLLMDVEAA
;
A
#
# COMPACT_ATOMS: atom_id res chain seq x y z
N ILE A 1 -2.09 61.61 15.52
CA ILE A 1 -0.97 62.05 14.65
C ILE A 1 -0.04 60.85 14.52
N ILE A 2 0.10 60.08 13.44
CA ILE A 2 -0.43 60.09 12.07
C ILE A 2 -0.57 58.62 11.63
N PHE A 3 -1.74 58.30 11.06
CA PHE A 3 -2.00 57.17 10.16
C PHE A 3 -1.26 57.39 8.84
N PHE A 4 -0.50 56.41 8.32
CA PHE A 4 -0.22 56.23 6.87
C PHE A 4 0.14 54.75 6.67
N SER A 5 -0.78 53.90 6.20
CA SER A 5 -1.10 53.72 4.78
C SER A 5 0.12 53.36 3.95
N VAL A 6 0.33 52.05 3.73
CA VAL A 6 0.57 51.50 2.40
C VAL A 6 -0.14 50.14 2.31
N CYS A 7 -1.35 50.19 1.77
CA CYS A 7 -1.99 49.06 1.12
C CYS A 7 -1.24 48.84 -0.21
N PHE A 8 -0.48 47.75 -0.32
CA PHE A 8 -0.01 47.26 -1.61
C PHE A 8 -0.33 45.76 -1.70
N ALA A 9 -1.27 45.47 -2.61
CA ALA A 9 -1.55 44.17 -3.21
C ALA A 9 -1.96 43.02 -2.26
N SER A 10 -3.27 42.93 -2.02
CA SER A 10 -4.08 41.79 -2.47
C SER A 10 -3.38 40.42 -2.54
N ALA A 11 -3.22 39.75 -1.39
CA ALA A 11 -3.23 38.28 -1.28
C ALA A 11 -3.29 37.78 0.19
N CYS A 12 -3.78 38.60 1.14
CA CYS A 12 -3.88 38.20 2.56
C CYS A 12 -5.16 37.41 2.88
N THR A 13 -5.68 36.66 1.91
CA THR A 13 -6.76 35.70 2.13
C THR A 13 -6.42 34.44 1.34
N TYR A 14 -6.34 33.32 2.06
CA TYR A 14 -6.28 31.95 1.55
C TYR A 14 -4.91 31.46 1.05
N ILE A 15 -3.99 31.17 1.96
CA ILE A 15 -3.08 30.01 1.78
C ILE A 15 -3.19 29.12 3.02
N TRP A 16 -4.43 28.83 3.41
CA TRP A 16 -4.78 27.48 3.82
C TRP A 16 -4.98 26.72 2.52
N ASN A 17 -3.91 26.34 1.83
CA ASN A 17 -4.02 25.22 0.90
C ASN A 17 -3.41 24.01 1.59
N TRP A 18 -4.20 23.43 2.48
CA TRP A 18 -4.10 22.01 2.80
C TRP A 18 -4.76 21.25 1.65
N ASP A 19 -4.28 21.44 0.42
CA ASP A 19 -4.23 20.31 -0.49
C ASP A 19 -3.02 19.52 0.00
N SER A 20 -3.26 18.60 0.93
CA SER A 20 -2.63 17.30 0.78
C SER A 20 -2.98 16.86 -0.63
N ALA A 21 -2.09 17.12 -1.58
CA ALA A 21 -2.19 16.56 -2.90
C ALA A 21 -2.48 15.08 -2.66
N ILE A 22 -3.66 14.63 -3.07
CA ILE A 22 -3.85 13.21 -3.34
C ILE A 22 -2.77 12.95 -4.38
N GLU A 23 -1.66 12.33 -3.96
CA GLU A 23 -0.79 11.63 -4.90
C GLU A 23 -1.69 10.55 -5.46
N VAL A 24 -2.42 10.88 -6.53
CA VAL A 24 -3.08 9.88 -7.34
C VAL A 24 -1.92 9.03 -7.82
N HIS A 25 -1.77 7.84 -7.25
CA HIS A 25 -0.89 6.81 -7.80
C HIS A 25 -1.53 6.38 -9.14
N GLY A 26 -1.38 7.27 -10.12
CA GLY A 26 -2.19 7.38 -11.32
C GLY A 26 -2.16 6.10 -12.14
N GLU A 27 -3.37 5.57 -12.38
CA GLU A 27 -3.68 4.50 -13.32
C GLU A 27 -3.10 3.10 -13.05
N GLN A 28 -2.25 2.91 -12.04
CA GLN A 28 -1.55 1.63 -11.84
C GLN A 28 -1.95 0.88 -10.56
N CYS A 29 -2.72 1.49 -9.67
CA CYS A 29 -3.00 0.97 -8.33
C CYS A 29 -4.50 0.73 -8.12
N ASP A 30 -4.85 -0.16 -7.19
CA ASP A 30 -6.25 -0.44 -6.88
C ASP A 30 -6.87 0.71 -6.08
N MET A 31 -8.03 1.19 -6.53
CA MET A 31 -8.77 2.29 -5.90
C MET A 31 -9.26 1.96 -4.48
N LEU A 32 -9.29 0.69 -4.08
CA LEU A 32 -9.70 0.28 -2.74
C LEU A 32 -8.64 0.58 -1.67
N ASP A 33 -7.35 0.52 -2.03
CA ASP A 33 -6.23 0.80 -1.12
C ASP A 33 -5.03 1.32 -1.92
N GLU A 34 -4.87 2.65 -1.97
CA GLU A 34 -3.77 3.29 -2.68
C GLU A 34 -2.52 3.47 -1.81
N THR A 35 -2.50 2.97 -0.56
CA THR A 35 -1.39 3.21 0.39
C THR A 35 -0.08 2.56 -0.07
N GLU A 36 -0.19 1.40 -0.70
CA GLU A 36 0.88 0.72 -1.41
C GLU A 36 0.22 0.04 -2.61
N CYS A 37 0.74 0.24 -3.82
CA CYS A 37 0.02 -0.14 -5.04
C CYS A 37 -0.29 -1.62 -5.21
N MET A 38 0.35 -2.53 -4.49
CA MET A 38 0.01 -3.96 -4.51
C MET A 38 -1.16 -4.31 -3.57
N LEU A 39 -1.59 -3.38 -2.73
CA LEU A 39 -2.69 -3.56 -1.80
C LEU A 39 -4.03 -3.10 -2.41
N PRO A 40 -5.16 -3.68 -1.99
CA PRO A 40 -5.23 -4.88 -1.16
C PRO A 40 -4.73 -6.10 -1.97
N PHE A 41 -4.10 -7.04 -1.28
CA PHE A 41 -3.64 -8.28 -1.90
C PHE A 41 -4.42 -9.48 -1.36
N PRO A 42 -4.85 -10.43 -2.22
CA PRO A 42 -4.90 -10.32 -3.68
C PRO A 42 -5.99 -9.33 -4.13
N SER A 43 -5.86 -8.79 -5.34
CA SER A 43 -6.88 -7.92 -5.96
C SER A 43 -7.18 -8.32 -7.41
N SER A 44 -8.46 -8.33 -7.77
CA SER A 44 -8.91 -8.55 -9.15
C SER A 44 -8.47 -7.45 -10.11
N TYR A 45 -8.09 -6.28 -9.62
CA TYR A 45 -7.57 -5.19 -10.45
C TYR A 45 -6.31 -5.61 -11.23
N PHE A 46 -5.49 -6.49 -10.64
CA PHE A 46 -4.28 -7.05 -11.27
C PHE A 46 -4.52 -8.33 -12.07
N LEU A 47 -5.77 -8.68 -12.38
CA LEU A 47 -6.10 -9.79 -13.25
C LEU A 47 -6.45 -9.30 -14.66
N ARG A 48 -6.09 -10.10 -15.67
CA ARG A 48 -6.53 -9.92 -17.05
C ARG A 48 -7.12 -11.21 -17.57
N GLU A 49 -8.15 -11.09 -18.38
CA GLU A 49 -8.76 -12.25 -19.04
C GLU A 49 -7.74 -12.92 -19.97
N ASP A 50 -7.65 -14.24 -19.87
CA ASP A 50 -6.78 -15.08 -20.69
C ASP A 50 -7.47 -16.42 -20.96
N GLU A 51 -8.06 -16.57 -22.13
CA GLU A 51 -8.76 -17.80 -22.56
C GLU A 51 -7.81 -19.02 -22.69
N SER A 52 -6.49 -18.80 -22.71
CA SER A 52 -5.51 -19.89 -22.75
C SER A 52 -5.20 -20.48 -21.37
N SER A 53 -5.64 -19.81 -20.31
CA SER A 53 -5.49 -20.22 -18.91
C SER A 53 -6.69 -21.07 -18.45
N GLU A 54 -6.49 -21.96 -17.48
CA GLU A 54 -7.56 -22.82 -16.95
C GLU A 54 -8.57 -22.03 -16.11
N THR A 55 -8.15 -20.98 -15.41
CA THR A 55 -9.08 -20.13 -14.63
C THR A 55 -9.74 -19.03 -15.46
N GLY A 56 -9.29 -18.83 -16.70
CA GLY A 56 -9.74 -17.73 -17.57
C GLY A 56 -9.09 -16.38 -17.24
N TYR A 57 -8.16 -16.33 -16.28
CA TYR A 57 -7.48 -15.12 -15.85
C TYR A 57 -5.98 -15.35 -15.66
N ARG A 58 -5.20 -14.30 -15.93
CA ARG A 58 -3.77 -14.26 -15.64
C ARG A 58 -3.43 -13.05 -14.78
N VAL A 59 -2.49 -13.22 -13.86
CA VAL A 59 -1.93 -12.11 -13.10
C VAL A 59 -1.17 -11.17 -14.04
N ASN A 60 -1.37 -9.86 -13.87
CA ASN A 60 -0.78 -8.82 -14.68
C ASN A 60 -0.35 -7.64 -13.79
N LEU A 61 0.80 -7.81 -13.15
CA LEU A 61 1.46 -6.81 -12.31
C LEU A 61 2.46 -6.01 -13.15
N ASP A 62 2.54 -4.71 -12.87
CA ASP A 62 3.57 -3.82 -13.40
C ASP A 62 4.74 -3.75 -12.41
N SER A 63 5.96 -3.48 -12.88
CA SER A 63 7.12 -3.40 -11.99
C SER A 63 7.03 -2.22 -11.00
N ASN A 64 6.19 -1.22 -11.29
CA ASN A 64 5.93 -0.08 -10.40
C ASN A 64 4.84 -0.38 -9.36
N THR A 65 4.04 -1.44 -9.53
CA THR A 65 3.04 -1.84 -8.51
C THR A 65 3.65 -2.71 -7.42
N LEU A 66 4.78 -3.35 -7.71
CA LEU A 66 5.53 -4.17 -6.76
C LEU A 66 6.39 -3.32 -5.83
N PHE A 67 6.60 -3.81 -4.62
CA PHE A 67 7.54 -3.20 -3.67
C PHE A 67 8.95 -3.14 -4.25
N LYS A 68 9.65 -2.03 -3.97
CA LYS A 68 11.05 -1.88 -4.33
C LYS A 68 11.93 -2.77 -3.47
N LEU A 69 12.88 -3.44 -4.10
CA LEU A 69 13.92 -4.19 -3.43
C LEU A 69 14.91 -3.24 -2.74
N LYS A 70 15.71 -3.80 -1.82
CA LYS A 70 16.80 -3.06 -1.18
C LYS A 70 17.72 -2.47 -2.26
N GLY A 71 17.95 -1.16 -2.20
CA GLY A 71 18.69 -0.43 -3.24
C GLY A 71 17.79 0.28 -4.26
N SER A 72 16.47 0.26 -4.08
CA SER A 72 15.47 0.90 -4.95
C SER A 72 15.30 0.24 -6.32
N GLU A 73 15.76 -1.00 -6.49
CA GLU A 73 15.53 -1.78 -7.71
C GLU A 73 14.08 -2.28 -7.75
N SER A 74 13.45 -2.17 -8.92
CA SER A 74 12.10 -2.72 -9.13
C SER A 74 12.16 -4.24 -9.27
N MET A 75 11.24 -4.94 -8.59
CA MET A 75 11.09 -6.39 -8.76
C MET A 75 10.52 -6.70 -10.15
N ASN A 76 11.03 -7.74 -10.80
CA ASN A 76 10.48 -8.22 -12.07
C ASN A 76 9.19 -9.03 -11.80
N PRO A 77 8.02 -8.62 -12.34
CA PRO A 77 6.76 -9.32 -12.10
C PRO A 77 6.61 -10.62 -12.90
N GLY A 78 7.52 -10.94 -13.83
CA GLY A 78 7.34 -12.00 -14.83
C GLY A 78 7.01 -13.38 -14.25
N PHE A 79 7.57 -13.75 -13.09
CA PHE A 79 7.21 -15.00 -12.44
C PHE A 79 5.75 -14.99 -11.95
N LEU A 80 5.32 -13.90 -11.32
CA LEU A 80 3.95 -13.73 -10.84
C LEU A 80 2.96 -13.64 -12.02
N ASN A 81 3.35 -12.96 -13.10
CA ASN A 81 2.51 -12.82 -14.31
C ASN A 81 2.37 -14.13 -15.11
N ASN A 82 3.08 -15.19 -14.74
CA ASN A 82 2.83 -16.53 -15.28
C ASN A 82 1.73 -17.29 -14.52
N MET A 83 1.23 -16.74 -13.41
CA MET A 83 0.18 -17.37 -12.61
C MET A 83 -1.20 -17.18 -13.24
N ASP A 84 -1.95 -18.28 -13.28
CA ASP A 84 -3.34 -18.38 -13.71
C ASP A 84 -4.28 -17.90 -12.59
N GLY A 85 -4.18 -16.59 -12.30
CA GLY A 85 -4.85 -15.96 -11.17
C GLY A 85 -4.08 -16.03 -9.84
N PHE A 86 -4.69 -15.51 -8.78
CA PHE A 86 -4.13 -15.58 -7.43
C PHE A 86 -4.54 -16.89 -6.74
N SER A 87 -3.59 -17.49 -6.01
CA SER A 87 -3.86 -18.69 -5.22
C SER A 87 -4.93 -18.45 -4.16
N THR A 88 -5.81 -19.43 -3.95
CA THR A 88 -6.77 -19.44 -2.82
C THR A 88 -6.09 -19.54 -1.46
N MET A 89 -4.81 -19.93 -1.43
CA MET A 89 -3.98 -19.96 -0.23
C MET A 89 -3.15 -18.68 -0.03
N SER A 90 -3.23 -17.71 -0.96
CA SER A 90 -2.56 -16.42 -0.78
C SER A 90 -3.13 -15.72 0.46
N PRO A 91 -2.27 -15.18 1.34
CA PRO A 91 -2.76 -14.41 2.49
C PRO A 91 -3.46 -13.15 2.00
N ILE A 92 -4.49 -12.74 2.74
CA ILE A 92 -5.12 -11.43 2.55
C ILE A 92 -4.25 -10.40 3.27
N LEU A 93 -3.78 -9.39 2.53
CA LEU A 93 -3.00 -8.28 3.04
C LEU A 93 -3.73 -6.98 2.70
N PHE A 94 -3.80 -6.08 3.66
CA PHE A 94 -4.41 -4.76 3.51
C PHE A 94 -3.77 -3.81 4.51
N TYR A 95 -3.89 -2.51 4.23
CA TYR A 95 -3.37 -1.50 5.13
C TYR A 95 -4.41 -1.13 6.20
N LEU A 96 -3.93 -0.99 7.44
CA LEU A 96 -4.66 -0.36 8.53
C LEU A 96 -3.81 0.76 9.10
N ASP A 97 -4.38 1.96 9.15
CA ASP A 97 -3.68 3.12 9.69
C ASP A 97 -3.29 2.89 11.15
N GLY A 98 -2.05 3.27 11.48
CA GLY A 98 -1.45 3.04 12.79
C GLY A 98 -0.94 1.61 13.07
N LEU A 99 -1.10 0.65 12.14
CA LEU A 99 -0.61 -0.74 12.29
C LEU A 99 0.56 -1.10 11.35
N LYS A 100 1.07 -0.15 10.57
CA LYS A 100 2.29 -0.37 9.76
C LYS A 100 3.51 -0.47 10.69
N GLU A 101 4.37 -1.45 10.41
CA GLU A 101 5.68 -1.53 11.05
C GLU A 101 6.49 -0.25 10.83
N GLY A 102 7.07 0.30 11.89
CA GLY A 102 7.75 1.60 11.83
C GLY A 102 8.09 2.16 13.20
N GLY A 103 8.88 3.23 13.24
CA GLY A 103 9.18 3.93 14.49
C GLY A 103 10.11 3.20 15.47
N GLY A 104 10.84 2.18 15.02
CA GLY A 104 11.79 1.42 15.85
C GLY A 104 11.22 0.17 16.51
N VAL A 105 9.96 -0.17 16.25
CA VAL A 105 9.32 -1.44 16.64
C VAL A 105 8.87 -2.16 15.37
N GLY A 106 9.26 -3.43 15.22
CA GLY A 106 8.96 -4.23 14.04
C GLY A 106 8.58 -5.66 14.40
N LEU A 107 8.22 -6.45 13.38
CA LEU A 107 7.92 -7.87 13.58
C LEU A 107 9.13 -8.62 14.13
N GLN A 108 8.85 -9.67 14.89
CA GLN A 108 9.87 -10.54 15.46
C GLN A 108 10.38 -11.50 14.38
N GLY A 109 11.65 -11.36 14.02
CA GLY A 109 12.30 -12.09 12.95
C GLY A 109 12.82 -13.47 13.37
N PRO A 110 13.41 -14.23 12.43
CA PRO A 110 13.93 -15.57 12.71
C PRO A 110 15.05 -15.59 13.75
N ASP A 111 15.89 -14.55 13.81
CA ASP A 111 17.02 -14.47 14.75
C ASP A 111 16.58 -14.31 16.22
N ASN A 112 15.35 -13.84 16.44
CA ASN A 112 14.79 -13.59 17.77
C ASN A 112 13.34 -14.09 17.89
N ILE A 113 13.02 -15.21 17.22
CA ILE A 113 11.67 -15.79 17.18
C ILE A 113 11.06 -16.07 18.57
N GLY A 114 11.91 -16.29 19.59
CA GLY A 114 11.47 -16.45 20.97
C GLY A 114 10.77 -15.21 21.54
N ASP A 115 11.03 -14.02 21.01
CA ASP A 115 10.37 -12.79 21.42
C ASP A 115 8.90 -12.72 20.92
N SER A 116 8.50 -13.53 19.93
CA SER A 116 7.15 -13.56 19.35
C SER A 116 6.04 -13.96 20.34
N ILE A 117 6.40 -14.68 21.41
CA ILE A 117 5.47 -15.09 22.48
C ILE A 117 5.52 -14.15 23.70
N THR A 118 6.28 -13.07 23.63
CA THR A 118 6.47 -12.12 24.73
C THR A 118 5.77 -10.79 24.43
N ALA A 119 5.74 -9.88 25.41
CA ALA A 119 5.21 -8.53 25.25
C ALA A 119 5.98 -7.66 24.24
N LYS A 120 7.10 -8.12 23.69
CA LYS A 120 7.81 -7.44 22.59
C LYS A 120 7.17 -7.69 21.22
N SER A 121 6.35 -8.73 21.08
CA SER A 121 5.67 -9.03 19.84
C SER A 121 4.55 -8.03 19.56
N ILE A 122 4.56 -7.43 18.38
CA ILE A 122 3.48 -6.54 17.90
C ILE A 122 2.43 -7.29 17.07
N THR A 123 2.59 -8.61 16.89
CA THR A 123 1.63 -9.44 16.16
C THR A 123 0.36 -9.63 16.98
N LEU A 124 -0.78 -9.22 16.42
CA LEU A 124 -2.10 -9.42 17.01
C LEU A 124 -2.80 -10.59 16.32
N LEU A 125 -3.22 -11.59 17.11
CA LEU A 125 -4.09 -12.65 16.63
C LEU A 125 -5.52 -12.34 17.06
N MET A 126 -6.40 -12.10 16.09
CA MET A 126 -7.81 -11.86 16.32
C MET A 126 -8.60 -13.09 15.86
N ASP A 127 -9.42 -13.63 16.75
CA ASP A 127 -10.43 -14.61 16.39
C ASP A 127 -11.68 -13.85 15.90
N VAL A 128 -12.20 -14.24 14.74
CA VAL A 128 -13.35 -13.59 14.10
C VAL A 128 -14.37 -14.67 13.78
N GLU A 129 -15.52 -14.61 14.42
CA GLU A 129 -16.67 -15.47 14.07
C GLU A 129 -17.39 -14.88 12.85
N ALA A 130 -17.64 -15.73 11.85
CA ALA A 130 -18.53 -15.38 10.75
C ALA A 130 -19.98 -15.45 11.24
N ALA A 131 -20.76 -14.40 10.98
CA ALA A 131 -22.18 -14.33 11.30
C ALA A 131 -23.03 -15.23 10.39
#